data_AF-A0A3D2JFE0-F1
#
_entry.id   AF-A0A3D2JFE0-F1
#
_cell.length_a   1.000
_cell.length_b   1.000
_cell.length_c   1.000
_cell.angle_alpha   90.00
_cell.angle_beta   90.00
_cell.angle_gamma   90.00
#
_symmetry.space_group_name_H-M   'P 1'
#
loop_
_entity.id
_entity.type
_entity.pdbx_description
1 polymer ?
#
loop_
_entity_poly.entity_id
_entity_poly.type
_entity_poly.pdbx_seq_one_letter_code
_entity_poly.pdbx_strand_id
1 'polypeptide(L)'
;MNNTVTPISLEIFRSTLTAVAEEMGVVLTRSSYSPNIKERRDFSCAIFDARGRLIAQAAHIPVHLGAMPDSVAAAIDSFDTFAPGDIIALNDPFLGGSHLPDITLIAPMFVQIGDEAHLIGFAANRAHHADVGGMSAGSMPVATEVYQEGVIIPPVKLWETGQPNNALLTLILRNVRTPDERRGDLAAQVAANRTATRRMQEIVDRWGLSMLDAHVDELIAYAERITRSTIEEIPDGIYRFTDYLDDDGTNDEPVPITVTITVRGSTLLVDFTGSSPQVRGNVNTVASVAKSASYYAVRCLMPDDAPMNHGTFAPVTVIAPQGTVVNARPPAGVAQGNVETSQRITDVL
;
A
#
# COMPACT_ATOMS: atom_id res chain seq x y z
N MET A 1 5.70 33.84 9.72
CA MET A 1 6.99 33.21 10.06
C MET A 1 7.63 32.77 8.76
N ASN A 2 8.95 32.84 8.61
CA ASN A 2 9.60 32.41 7.37
C ASN A 2 9.40 30.90 7.21
N ASN A 3 8.68 30.46 6.17
CA ASN A 3 8.50 29.04 5.82
C ASN A 3 9.77 28.43 5.21
N THR A 4 10.95 28.85 5.69
CA THR A 4 12.24 28.44 5.12
C THR A 4 12.55 27.04 5.60
N VAL A 5 12.54 26.09 4.67
CA VAL A 5 13.02 24.72 4.93
C VAL A 5 14.54 24.75 4.99
N THR A 6 15.10 24.28 6.10
CA THR A 6 16.55 24.13 6.31
C THR A 6 16.91 22.65 6.39
N PRO A 7 18.16 22.23 6.15
CA PRO A 7 18.54 20.83 6.31
C PRO A 7 18.21 20.26 7.69
N ILE A 8 18.39 21.06 8.75
CA ILE A 8 18.09 20.67 10.13
C ILE A 8 16.57 20.49 10.32
N SER A 9 15.77 21.46 9.87
CA SER A 9 14.31 21.37 10.03
C SER A 9 13.72 20.24 9.18
N LEU A 10 14.26 19.99 7.98
CA LEU A 10 13.87 18.87 7.13
C LEU A 10 14.07 17.53 7.83
N GLU A 11 15.24 17.34 8.46
CA GLU A 11 15.53 16.09 9.19
C GLU A 11 14.65 15.90 10.42
N ILE A 12 14.33 16.99 11.14
CA ILE A 12 13.37 16.96 12.25
C ILE A 12 11.99 16.53 11.76
N PHE A 13 11.49 17.10 10.66
CA PHE A 13 10.21 16.72 10.09
C PHE A 13 10.20 15.29 9.57
N ARG A 14 11.27 14.85 8.89
CA ARG A 14 11.45 13.45 8.45
C ARG A 14 11.29 12.50 9.63
N SER A 15 12.11 12.69 10.67
CA SER A 15 12.10 11.84 11.86
C SER A 15 10.74 11.87 12.58
N THR A 16 10.10 13.05 12.66
CA THR A 16 8.79 13.20 13.31
C THR A 16 7.70 12.45 12.56
N LEU A 17 7.62 12.61 11.23
CA LEU A 17 6.59 11.97 10.40
C LEU A 17 6.79 10.45 10.35
N THR A 18 8.03 9.97 10.27
CA THR A 18 8.35 8.54 10.41
C THR A 18 7.91 8.00 11.76
N ALA A 19 8.18 8.72 12.85
CA ALA A 19 7.77 8.30 14.20
C ALA A 19 6.24 8.19 14.34
N VAL A 20 5.46 9.04 13.63
CA VAL A 20 3.99 8.88 13.61
C VAL A 20 3.60 7.55 12.96
N ALA A 21 4.17 7.20 11.80
CA ALA A 21 3.89 5.94 11.13
C ALA A 21 4.31 4.72 11.98
N GLU A 22 5.45 4.81 12.68
CA GLU A 22 5.90 3.78 13.61
C GLU A 22 4.96 3.63 14.82
N GLU A 23 4.48 4.74 15.38
CA GLU A 23 3.53 4.71 16.50
C GLU A 23 2.20 4.07 16.09
N MET A 24 1.71 4.33 14.87
CA MET A 24 0.56 3.61 14.30
C MET A 24 0.82 2.09 14.33
N GLY A 25 2.00 1.65 13.90
CA GLY A 25 2.39 0.25 13.88
C GLY A 25 2.48 -0.38 15.28
N VAL A 26 2.99 0.36 16.26
CA VAL A 26 3.02 -0.09 17.67
C VAL A 26 1.60 -0.27 18.21
N VAL A 27 0.69 0.67 17.94
CA VAL A 27 -0.71 0.57 18.33
C VAL A 27 -1.36 -0.65 17.68
N LEU A 28 -1.19 -0.81 16.36
CA LEU A 28 -1.72 -1.94 15.61
C LEU A 28 -1.22 -3.27 16.18
N THR A 29 0.09 -3.43 16.35
CA THR A 29 0.69 -4.66 16.90
C THR A 29 0.14 -5.00 18.30
N ARG A 30 0.07 -4.01 19.19
CA ARG A 30 -0.28 -4.24 20.59
C ARG A 30 -1.76 -4.50 20.81
N SER A 31 -2.62 -3.90 20.00
CA SER A 31 -4.09 -4.01 20.12
C SER A 31 -4.70 -5.10 19.25
N SER A 32 -3.94 -5.66 18.29
CA SER A 32 -4.40 -6.79 17.47
C SER A 32 -4.49 -8.09 18.25
N TYR A 33 -5.38 -8.95 17.73
CA TYR A 33 -5.74 -10.24 18.27
C TYR A 33 -5.04 -11.36 17.49
N SER A 34 -4.96 -11.26 16.16
CA SER A 34 -4.36 -12.33 15.35
C SER A 34 -2.83 -12.40 15.48
N PRO A 35 -2.25 -13.62 15.47
CA PRO A 35 -0.80 -13.79 15.42
C PRO A 35 -0.15 -13.20 14.17
N ASN A 36 -0.87 -13.16 13.03
CA ASN A 36 -0.34 -12.56 11.78
C ASN A 36 0.03 -11.08 11.97
N ILE A 37 -0.83 -10.31 12.63
CA ILE A 37 -0.55 -8.89 12.88
C ILE A 37 0.34 -8.72 14.11
N LYS A 38 0.05 -9.46 15.19
CA LYS A 38 0.70 -9.27 16.48
C LYS A 38 2.13 -9.80 16.55
N GLU A 39 2.37 -10.98 15.98
CA GLU A 39 3.63 -11.71 16.11
C GLU A 39 4.44 -11.67 14.81
N ARG A 40 3.81 -12.00 13.66
CA ARG A 40 4.47 -11.95 12.35
C ARG A 40 4.68 -10.52 11.84
N ARG A 41 3.88 -9.57 12.35
CA ARG A 41 3.89 -8.16 11.95
C ARG A 41 3.66 -7.98 10.45
N ASP A 42 2.74 -8.76 9.92
CA ASP A 42 2.32 -8.71 8.52
C ASP A 42 1.35 -7.55 8.30
N PHE A 43 1.88 -6.34 8.42
CA PHE A 43 1.16 -5.08 8.22
C PHE A 43 2.11 -3.95 7.83
N SER A 44 1.56 -2.84 7.36
CA SER A 44 2.30 -1.57 7.29
C SER A 44 1.38 -0.40 7.60
N CYS A 45 1.99 0.71 8.03
CA CYS A 45 1.30 1.96 8.32
C CYS A 45 1.94 3.08 7.53
N ALA A 46 1.13 4.01 7.04
CA ALA A 46 1.59 5.10 6.21
C ALA A 46 0.74 6.36 6.39
N ILE A 47 1.36 7.48 6.05
CA ILE A 47 0.77 8.81 6.08
C ILE A 47 0.88 9.39 4.67
N PHE A 48 -0.21 9.96 4.20
CA PHE A 48 -0.36 10.59 2.90
C PHE A 48 -0.78 12.04 3.07
N ASP A 49 -0.39 12.92 2.14
CA ASP A 49 -0.86 14.29 2.10
C ASP A 49 -2.28 14.38 1.53
N ALA A 50 -2.87 15.59 1.53
CA ALA A 50 -4.21 15.82 0.99
C ALA A 50 -4.35 15.49 -0.51
N ARG A 51 -3.23 15.36 -1.24
CA ARG A 51 -3.18 14.95 -2.65
C ARG A 51 -3.01 13.43 -2.82
N GLY A 52 -2.95 12.66 -1.73
CA GLY A 52 -2.72 11.22 -1.78
C GLY A 52 -1.27 10.83 -2.06
N ARG A 53 -0.30 11.75 -1.91
CA ARG A 53 1.13 11.41 -2.03
C ARG A 53 1.63 10.83 -0.71
N LEU A 54 2.29 9.67 -0.79
CA LEU A 54 2.95 9.05 0.36
C LEU A 54 3.98 10.00 0.97
N ILE A 55 3.86 10.28 2.26
CA ILE A 55 4.77 11.15 3.03
C ILE A 55 5.79 10.32 3.81
N ALA A 56 5.29 9.33 4.56
CA ALA A 56 6.08 8.48 5.43
C ALA A 56 5.41 7.13 5.58
N GLN A 57 6.21 6.08 5.75
CA GLN A 57 5.74 4.71 5.90
C GLN A 57 6.60 3.96 6.91
N ALA A 58 5.95 3.28 7.86
CA ALA A 58 6.55 2.19 8.62
C ALA A 58 6.33 0.90 7.80
N ALA A 59 7.22 0.68 6.84
CA ALA A 59 7.14 -0.43 5.89
C ALA A 59 7.80 -1.67 6.48
N HIS A 60 7.04 -2.77 6.55
CA HIS A 60 7.58 -4.08 6.88
C HIS A 60 7.49 -5.07 5.71
N ILE A 61 6.66 -4.77 4.70
CA ILE A 61 6.33 -5.69 3.61
C ILE A 61 6.49 -4.99 2.25
N PRO A 62 7.36 -5.49 1.35
CA PRO A 62 7.64 -4.86 0.04
C PRO A 62 6.40 -4.61 -0.83
N VAL A 63 5.44 -5.55 -0.85
CA VAL A 63 4.23 -5.43 -1.69
C VAL A 63 3.33 -4.25 -1.29
N HIS A 64 3.55 -3.65 -0.13
CA HIS A 64 2.78 -2.48 0.31
C HIS A 64 3.26 -1.17 -0.37
N LEU A 65 4.47 -1.13 -0.94
CA LEU A 65 5.09 0.09 -1.48
C LEU A 65 4.30 0.70 -2.65
N GLY A 66 3.80 -0.12 -3.57
CA GLY A 66 2.94 0.33 -4.67
C GLY A 66 1.45 0.14 -4.39
N ALA A 67 1.08 -0.88 -3.61
CA ALA A 67 -0.31 -1.20 -3.39
C ALA A 67 -1.02 -0.31 -2.35
N MET A 68 -0.31 0.24 -1.36
CA MET A 68 -0.92 1.17 -0.41
C MET A 68 -1.25 2.54 -1.05
N PRO A 69 -0.39 3.14 -1.88
CA PRO A 69 -0.77 4.30 -2.68
C PRO A 69 -1.99 4.06 -3.58
N ASP A 70 -2.05 2.92 -4.29
CA ASP A 70 -3.19 2.57 -5.14
C ASP A 70 -4.49 2.40 -4.31
N SER A 71 -4.42 1.87 -3.08
CA SER A 71 -5.57 1.83 -2.14
C SER A 71 -6.06 3.23 -1.74
N VAL A 72 -5.14 4.14 -1.40
CA VAL A 72 -5.51 5.50 -1.00
C VAL A 72 -6.09 6.27 -2.18
N ALA A 73 -5.52 6.12 -3.38
CA ALA A 73 -6.07 6.70 -4.59
C ALA A 73 -7.50 6.18 -4.86
N ALA A 74 -7.71 4.85 -4.80
CA ALA A 74 -9.04 4.26 -4.97
C ALA A 74 -10.06 4.77 -3.93
N ALA A 75 -9.63 4.97 -2.67
CA ALA A 75 -10.49 5.58 -1.64
C ALA A 75 -10.81 7.05 -1.95
N ILE A 76 -9.84 7.85 -2.39
CA ILE A 76 -10.06 9.25 -2.78
C ILE A 76 -11.03 9.35 -3.95
N ASP A 77 -10.85 8.53 -4.98
CA ASP A 77 -11.67 8.55 -6.19
C ASP A 77 -13.10 8.04 -5.98
N SER A 78 -13.35 7.29 -4.89
CA SER A 78 -14.66 6.69 -4.61
C SER A 78 -15.64 7.62 -3.86
N PHE A 79 -15.17 8.75 -3.32
CA PHE A 79 -16.02 9.64 -2.51
C PHE A 79 -15.79 11.11 -2.84
N ASP A 80 -16.88 11.85 -3.09
CA ASP A 80 -16.82 13.29 -3.35
C ASP A 80 -16.41 14.10 -2.12
N THR A 81 -16.78 13.61 -0.92
CA THR A 81 -16.55 14.32 0.35
C THR A 81 -16.20 13.36 1.48
N PHE A 82 -15.30 13.83 2.34
CA PHE A 82 -14.92 13.19 3.59
C PHE A 82 -15.41 13.99 4.79
N ALA A 83 -15.70 13.32 5.89
CA ALA A 83 -16.02 13.94 7.17
C ALA A 83 -15.04 13.48 8.27
N PRO A 84 -14.82 14.30 9.32
CA PRO A 84 -14.06 13.88 10.49
C PRO A 84 -14.60 12.56 11.08
N GLY A 85 -13.70 11.61 11.28
CA GLY A 85 -14.02 10.30 11.86
C GLY A 85 -14.51 9.25 10.86
N ASP A 86 -14.59 9.57 9.57
CA ASP A 86 -14.74 8.56 8.52
C ASP A 86 -13.55 7.61 8.50
N ILE A 87 -13.80 6.32 8.21
CA ILE A 87 -12.77 5.31 7.95
C ILE A 87 -13.26 4.43 6.80
N ILE A 88 -12.49 4.43 5.72
CA ILE A 88 -12.73 3.64 4.52
C ILE A 88 -12.03 2.30 4.68
N ALA A 89 -12.71 1.21 4.32
CA ALA A 89 -12.13 -0.12 4.20
C ALA A 89 -12.14 -0.58 2.74
N LEU A 90 -11.09 -1.28 2.33
CA LEU A 90 -11.04 -2.00 1.05
C LEU A 90 -10.05 -3.17 1.11
N ASN A 91 -10.30 -4.21 0.33
CA ASN A 91 -9.35 -5.27 0.00
C ASN A 91 -9.46 -5.76 -1.45
N ASP A 92 -10.42 -5.25 -2.23
CA ASP A 92 -10.63 -5.65 -3.61
C ASP A 92 -9.36 -5.39 -4.45
N PRO A 93 -8.69 -6.43 -4.96
CA PRO A 93 -7.44 -6.29 -5.70
C PRO A 93 -7.60 -5.44 -6.96
N PHE A 94 -8.79 -5.44 -7.55
CA PHE A 94 -9.10 -4.71 -8.77
C PHE A 94 -9.55 -3.26 -8.48
N LEU A 95 -9.70 -2.88 -7.21
CA LEU A 95 -10.02 -1.53 -6.74
C LEU A 95 -9.03 -1.06 -5.64
N GLY A 96 -7.73 -1.28 -5.87
CA GLY A 96 -6.65 -0.74 -5.05
C GLY A 96 -6.05 -1.71 -4.02
N GLY A 97 -6.60 -2.92 -3.86
CA GLY A 97 -6.01 -4.00 -3.06
C GLY A 97 -4.80 -4.68 -3.74
N SER A 98 -4.20 -5.64 -3.05
CA SER A 98 -3.18 -6.56 -3.59
C SER A 98 -3.74 -7.98 -3.74
N HIS A 99 -4.34 -8.48 -2.66
CA HIS A 99 -5.13 -9.72 -2.54
C HIS A 99 -6.14 -9.57 -1.39
N LEU A 100 -7.14 -10.44 -1.32
CA LEU A 100 -8.22 -10.28 -0.34
C LEU A 100 -7.80 -10.35 1.15
N PRO A 101 -6.82 -11.16 1.57
CA PRO A 101 -6.37 -11.19 2.95
C PRO A 101 -5.88 -9.85 3.50
N ASP A 102 -5.36 -8.97 2.63
CA ASP A 102 -4.86 -7.65 3.01
C ASP A 102 -5.99 -6.63 3.05
N ILE A 103 -6.54 -6.38 4.24
CA ILE A 103 -7.54 -5.32 4.42
C ILE A 103 -6.83 -4.01 4.72
N THR A 104 -7.08 -3.00 3.88
CA THR A 104 -6.57 -1.64 4.06
C THR A 104 -7.65 -0.76 4.68
N LEU A 105 -7.32 -0.10 5.79
CA LEU A 105 -8.13 0.97 6.36
C LEU A 105 -7.49 2.32 6.09
N ILE A 106 -8.26 3.25 5.54
CA ILE A 106 -7.84 4.61 5.20
C ILE A 106 -8.71 5.60 5.97
N ALA A 107 -8.10 6.54 6.68
CA ALA A 107 -8.81 7.58 7.43
C ALA A 107 -8.41 8.97 6.92
N PRO A 108 -9.33 9.82 6.44
CA PRO A 108 -9.06 11.23 6.24
C PRO A 108 -8.67 11.88 7.58
N MET A 109 -7.52 12.53 7.60
CA MET A 109 -6.99 13.22 8.76
C MET A 109 -7.47 14.67 8.75
N PHE A 110 -8.51 14.93 9.53
CA PHE A 110 -8.94 16.29 9.83
C PHE A 110 -8.22 16.80 11.08
N VAL A 111 -7.64 17.99 10.98
CA VAL A 111 -7.06 18.72 12.12
C VAL A 111 -7.80 20.04 12.33
N GLN A 112 -7.91 20.44 13.59
CA GLN A 112 -8.52 21.69 14.00
C GLN A 112 -7.52 22.84 13.84
N ILE A 113 -7.91 23.91 13.14
CA ILE A 113 -7.15 25.16 13.05
C ILE A 113 -8.11 26.30 13.40
N GLY A 114 -7.97 26.87 14.60
CA GLY A 114 -9.01 27.74 15.16
C GLY A 114 -10.31 26.96 15.37
N ASP A 115 -11.42 27.45 14.82
CA ASP A 115 -12.75 26.82 14.93
C ASP A 115 -13.11 25.95 13.72
N GLU A 116 -12.21 25.80 12.74
CA GLU A 116 -12.45 25.01 11.53
C GLU A 116 -11.65 23.70 11.48
N ALA A 117 -12.25 22.66 10.92
CA ALA A 117 -11.60 21.38 10.66
C ALA A 117 -11.07 21.34 9.22
N HIS A 118 -9.77 21.09 9.08
CA HIS A 118 -9.08 21.05 7.80
C HIS A 118 -8.59 19.63 7.48
N LEU A 119 -8.92 19.13 6.30
CA LEU A 119 -8.34 17.89 5.77
C LEU A 119 -6.89 18.17 5.37
N ILE A 120 -5.94 17.49 6.03
CA ILE A 120 -4.50 17.65 5.75
C ILE A 120 -3.88 16.43 5.06
N GLY A 121 -4.63 15.33 4.96
CA GLY A 121 -4.13 14.11 4.35
C GLY A 121 -4.88 12.87 4.80
N PHE A 122 -4.25 11.71 4.63
CA PHE A 122 -4.84 10.41 4.95
C PHE A 122 -3.87 9.56 5.74
N ALA A 123 -4.38 8.88 6.76
CA ALA A 123 -3.67 7.81 7.43
C ALA A 123 -4.14 6.48 6.83
N ALA A 124 -3.21 5.60 6.48
CA ALA A 124 -3.55 4.27 6.01
C ALA A 124 -2.79 3.21 6.80
N ASN A 125 -3.45 2.08 7.01
CA ASN A 125 -2.76 0.86 7.36
C ASN A 125 -3.35 -0.30 6.58
N ARG A 126 -2.49 -1.26 6.25
CA ARG A 126 -2.86 -2.52 5.64
C ARG A 126 -2.36 -3.63 6.53
N ALA A 127 -3.24 -4.57 6.85
CA ALA A 127 -2.89 -5.72 7.66
C ALA A 127 -3.34 -6.99 6.95
N HIS A 128 -2.50 -8.02 7.00
CA HIS A 128 -2.83 -9.33 6.52
C HIS A 128 -3.63 -10.07 7.57
N HIS A 129 -4.81 -10.54 7.18
CA HIS A 129 -5.63 -11.34 8.07
C HIS A 129 -5.79 -12.76 7.53
N ALA A 130 -5.53 -13.73 8.39
CA ALA A 130 -5.37 -15.13 8.00
C ALA A 130 -6.59 -15.81 7.38
N ASP A 131 -7.81 -15.31 7.59
CA ASP A 131 -9.04 -15.89 7.02
C ASP A 131 -10.08 -14.82 6.67
N VAL A 132 -10.22 -14.52 5.38
CA VAL A 132 -11.24 -13.59 4.84
C VAL A 132 -12.43 -14.34 4.24
N GLY A 133 -12.71 -15.56 4.70
CA GLY A 133 -13.72 -16.43 4.10
C GLY A 133 -13.16 -17.26 2.94
N GLY A 134 -13.92 -17.41 1.86
CA GLY A 134 -13.49 -18.17 0.68
C GLY A 134 -13.73 -19.68 0.79
N MET A 135 -13.35 -20.41 -0.26
CA MET A 135 -13.70 -21.82 -0.43
C MET A 135 -12.97 -22.78 0.53
N SER A 136 -11.82 -22.37 1.06
CA SER A 136 -11.05 -23.14 2.05
C SER A 136 -10.66 -22.27 3.24
N ALA A 137 -10.32 -22.90 4.37
CA ALA A 137 -9.79 -22.19 5.53
C ALA A 137 -8.36 -21.69 5.24
N GLY A 138 -8.03 -20.48 5.72
CA GLY A 138 -6.74 -19.84 5.49
C GLY A 138 -6.82 -18.69 4.48
N SER A 139 -5.66 -18.10 4.16
CA SER A 139 -5.57 -16.86 3.39
C SER A 139 -5.51 -17.07 1.88
N MET A 140 -5.05 -18.24 1.42
CA MET A 140 -4.73 -18.50 0.02
C MET A 140 -5.25 -19.88 -0.41
N PRO A 141 -6.52 -19.98 -0.87
CA PRO A 141 -7.03 -21.22 -1.45
C PRO A 141 -6.33 -21.54 -2.77
N VAL A 142 -6.48 -22.77 -3.26
CA VAL A 142 -6.21 -23.08 -4.69
C VAL A 142 -7.48 -22.69 -5.47
N ALA A 143 -7.53 -21.43 -5.90
CA ALA A 143 -8.69 -20.83 -6.55
C ALA A 143 -8.44 -20.56 -8.04
N THR A 144 -9.52 -20.50 -8.81
CA THR A 144 -9.52 -20.06 -10.21
C THR A 144 -10.21 -18.71 -10.39
N GLU A 145 -11.04 -18.31 -9.42
CA GLU A 145 -11.74 -17.03 -9.43
C GLU A 145 -11.61 -16.31 -8.09
N VAL A 146 -11.54 -14.98 -8.11
CA VAL A 146 -11.43 -14.14 -6.90
C VAL A 146 -12.58 -14.37 -5.91
N TYR A 147 -13.76 -14.75 -6.39
CA TYR A 147 -14.93 -15.05 -5.54
C TYR A 147 -14.72 -16.28 -4.65
N GLN A 148 -13.81 -17.17 -5.03
CA GLN A 148 -13.42 -18.33 -4.24
C GLN A 148 -12.39 -17.97 -3.16
N GLU A 149 -11.76 -16.80 -3.25
CA GLU A 149 -10.66 -16.38 -2.38
C GLU A 149 -11.12 -15.74 -1.08
N GLY A 150 -12.33 -15.19 -1.04
CA GLY A 150 -12.80 -14.50 0.16
C GLY A 150 -13.86 -13.45 -0.09
N VAL A 151 -14.17 -12.72 0.98
CA VAL A 151 -15.01 -11.51 0.93
C VAL A 151 -14.27 -10.42 0.19
N ILE A 152 -14.91 -9.89 -0.84
CA ILE A 152 -14.44 -8.72 -1.60
C ILE A 152 -15.08 -7.47 -0.99
N ILE A 153 -14.24 -6.55 -0.53
CA ILE A 153 -14.60 -5.28 0.09
C ILE A 153 -14.12 -4.18 -0.87
N PRO A 154 -15.04 -3.59 -1.67
CA PRO A 154 -14.71 -2.39 -2.43
C PRO A 154 -14.50 -1.21 -1.48
N PRO A 155 -14.01 -0.04 -1.93
CA PRO A 155 -13.93 1.16 -1.10
C PRO A 155 -15.28 1.51 -0.48
N VAL A 156 -15.41 1.31 0.84
CA VAL A 156 -16.65 1.56 1.60
C VAL A 156 -16.35 2.18 2.96
N LYS A 157 -17.22 3.07 3.45
CA LYS A 157 -17.10 3.64 4.81
C LYS A 157 -17.46 2.59 5.87
N LEU A 158 -16.44 2.10 6.57
CA LEU A 158 -16.56 1.20 7.71
C LEU A 158 -16.86 1.96 9.01
N TRP A 159 -16.35 3.18 9.12
CA TRP A 159 -16.86 4.20 10.05
C TRP A 159 -17.33 5.41 9.25
N GLU A 160 -18.45 5.98 9.64
CA GLU A 160 -19.02 7.19 9.06
C GLU A 160 -19.27 8.20 10.17
N THR A 161 -18.65 9.38 10.06
CA THR A 161 -18.72 10.46 11.07
C THR A 161 -18.41 9.99 12.50
N GLY A 162 -17.42 9.09 12.63
CA GLY A 162 -16.97 8.55 13.91
C GLY A 162 -17.79 7.37 14.44
N GLN A 163 -18.87 6.96 13.77
CA GLN A 163 -19.71 5.83 14.17
C GLN A 163 -19.44 4.59 13.30
N PRO A 164 -19.39 3.38 13.88
CA PRO A 164 -19.20 2.15 13.11
C PRO A 164 -20.43 1.83 12.26
N ASN A 165 -20.20 1.43 11.00
CA ASN A 165 -21.24 0.85 10.15
C ASN A 165 -21.50 -0.60 10.58
N ASN A 166 -22.37 -0.78 11.57
CA ASN A 166 -22.68 -2.08 12.15
C ASN A 166 -23.27 -3.07 11.14
N ALA A 167 -24.01 -2.60 10.13
CA ALA A 167 -24.57 -3.47 9.10
C ALA A 167 -23.46 -4.06 8.23
N LEU A 168 -22.53 -3.22 7.77
CA LEU A 168 -21.36 -3.65 7.00
C LEU A 168 -20.45 -4.58 7.83
N LEU A 169 -20.15 -4.23 9.07
CA LEU A 169 -19.38 -5.09 9.98
C LEU A 169 -20.06 -6.45 10.17
N THR A 170 -21.38 -6.47 10.36
CA THR A 170 -22.14 -7.73 10.50
C THR A 170 -21.99 -8.60 9.25
N LEU A 171 -22.07 -8.00 8.06
CA LEU A 171 -21.92 -8.70 6.80
C LEU A 171 -20.50 -9.28 6.62
N ILE A 172 -19.45 -8.48 6.87
CA ILE A 172 -18.06 -8.94 6.80
C ILE A 172 -17.82 -10.07 7.80
N LEU A 173 -18.16 -9.86 9.07
CA LEU A 173 -17.89 -10.81 10.15
C LEU A 173 -18.68 -12.12 10.00
N ARG A 174 -19.84 -12.10 9.33
CA ARG A 174 -20.61 -13.32 9.07
C ARG A 174 -19.94 -14.24 8.04
N ASN A 175 -19.06 -13.71 7.20
CA ASN A 175 -18.45 -14.42 6.08
C ASN A 175 -16.98 -14.83 6.35
N VAL A 176 -16.51 -14.73 7.59
CA VAL A 176 -15.16 -15.18 8.00
C VAL A 176 -15.27 -16.27 9.07
N ARG A 177 -14.24 -17.10 9.18
CA ARG A 177 -14.20 -18.21 10.16
C ARG A 177 -13.84 -17.76 11.57
N THR A 178 -13.12 -16.62 11.71
CA THR A 178 -12.67 -16.07 13.00
C THR A 178 -13.27 -14.67 13.27
N PRO A 179 -14.59 -14.53 13.47
CA PRO A 179 -15.24 -13.21 13.56
C PRO A 179 -14.80 -12.36 14.75
N ASP A 180 -14.51 -12.95 15.91
CA ASP A 180 -14.09 -12.19 17.09
C ASP A 180 -12.67 -11.64 16.94
N GLU A 181 -11.75 -12.46 16.42
CA GLU A 181 -10.40 -12.04 16.04
C GLU A 181 -10.46 -10.93 14.98
N ARG A 182 -11.25 -11.13 13.92
CA ARG A 182 -11.43 -10.15 12.85
C ARG A 182 -11.96 -8.82 13.35
N ARG A 183 -12.95 -8.84 14.24
CA ARG A 183 -13.50 -7.64 14.87
C ARG A 183 -12.42 -6.90 15.68
N GLY A 184 -11.62 -7.65 16.44
CA GLY A 184 -10.51 -7.10 17.22
C GLY A 184 -9.46 -6.45 16.33
N ASP A 185 -9.04 -7.12 15.27
CA ASP A 185 -8.03 -6.63 14.34
C ASP A 185 -8.51 -5.39 13.56
N LEU A 186 -9.76 -5.37 13.08
CA LEU A 186 -10.33 -4.18 12.44
C LEU A 186 -10.39 -3.00 13.42
N ALA A 187 -10.74 -3.22 14.68
CA ALA A 187 -10.71 -2.18 15.70
C ALA A 187 -9.28 -1.68 16.00
N ALA A 188 -8.28 -2.58 15.98
CA ALA A 188 -6.87 -2.23 16.10
C ALA A 188 -6.39 -1.36 14.93
N GLN A 189 -6.77 -1.71 13.69
CA GLN A 189 -6.51 -0.89 12.50
C GLN A 189 -7.14 0.50 12.59
N VAL A 190 -8.37 0.61 13.11
CA VAL A 190 -9.03 1.91 13.39
C VAL A 190 -8.24 2.74 14.41
N ALA A 191 -7.80 2.11 15.51
CA ALA A 191 -7.03 2.79 16.55
C ALA A 191 -5.67 3.30 16.03
N ALA A 192 -5.02 2.52 15.15
CA ALA A 192 -3.78 2.92 14.49
C ALA A 192 -3.99 4.19 13.64
N ASN A 193 -5.01 4.24 12.79
CA ASN A 193 -5.30 5.44 11.98
C ASN A 193 -5.66 6.67 12.83
N ARG A 194 -6.45 6.50 13.90
CA ARG A 194 -6.77 7.61 14.83
C ARG A 194 -5.54 8.15 15.53
N THR A 195 -4.54 7.30 15.78
CA THR A 195 -3.25 7.72 16.36
C THR A 195 -2.52 8.67 15.43
N ALA A 196 -2.52 8.39 14.13
CA ALA A 196 -1.95 9.29 13.12
C ALA A 196 -2.62 10.66 13.16
N THR A 197 -3.96 10.72 13.08
CA THR A 197 -4.70 11.99 13.10
C THR A 197 -4.37 12.83 14.34
N ARG A 198 -4.32 12.20 15.52
CA ARG A 198 -3.95 12.88 16.77
C ARG A 198 -2.52 13.43 16.71
N ARG A 199 -1.55 12.64 16.24
CA ARG A 199 -0.16 13.10 16.15
C ARG A 199 0.02 14.20 15.11
N MET A 200 -0.68 14.11 13.98
CA MET A 200 -0.67 15.17 12.98
C MET A 200 -1.28 16.48 13.50
N GLN A 201 -2.32 16.41 14.35
CA GLN A 201 -2.81 17.59 15.08
C GLN A 201 -1.70 18.21 15.93
N GLU A 202 -0.99 17.42 16.76
CA GLU A 202 0.09 17.92 17.62
C GLU A 202 1.22 18.59 16.80
N ILE A 203 1.53 18.05 15.62
CA ILE A 203 2.50 18.62 14.67
C ILE A 203 2.00 19.97 14.14
N VAL A 204 0.74 20.05 13.72
CA VAL A 204 0.12 21.29 13.21
C VAL A 204 -0.01 22.35 14.30
N ASP A 205 -0.37 21.98 15.53
CA ASP A 205 -0.44 22.91 16.68
C ASP A 205 0.94 23.52 16.97
N ARG A 206 2.00 22.74 16.81
CA ARG A 206 3.37 23.15 17.13
C ARG A 206 4.01 24.02 16.05
N TRP A 207 3.84 23.68 14.78
CA TRP A 207 4.57 24.30 13.68
C TRP A 207 3.69 25.03 12.66
N GLY A 208 2.37 24.79 12.69
CA GLY A 208 1.42 25.33 11.73
C GLY A 208 1.36 24.53 10.43
N LEU A 209 0.21 24.58 9.78
CA LEU A 209 -0.06 23.84 8.54
C LEU A 209 0.89 24.24 7.40
N SER A 210 1.14 25.53 7.20
CA SER A 210 2.01 25.99 6.10
C SER A 210 3.45 25.49 6.21
N MET A 211 3.94 25.28 7.44
CA MET A 211 5.27 24.70 7.65
C MET A 211 5.25 23.20 7.35
N LEU A 212 4.21 22.48 7.79
CA LEU A 212 4.04 21.07 7.47
C LEU A 212 4.03 20.86 5.95
N ASP A 213 3.21 21.60 5.21
CA ASP A 213 3.10 21.48 3.75
C ASP A 213 4.45 21.72 3.06
N ALA A 214 5.16 22.79 3.43
CA ALA A 214 6.46 23.11 2.85
C ALA A 214 7.51 22.00 3.11
N HIS A 215 7.50 21.40 4.30
CA HIS A 215 8.44 20.32 4.64
C HIS A 215 8.06 19.00 3.96
N VAL A 216 6.76 18.70 3.81
CA VAL A 216 6.29 17.52 3.06
C VAL A 216 6.71 17.62 1.58
N ASP A 217 6.52 18.78 0.95
CA ASP A 217 6.95 19.00 -0.43
C ASP A 217 8.46 18.85 -0.60
N GLU A 218 9.25 19.44 0.31
CA GLU A 218 10.71 19.30 0.24
C GLU A 218 11.19 17.88 0.55
N LEU A 219 10.54 17.14 1.47
CA LEU A 219 10.88 15.73 1.74
C LEU A 219 10.64 14.83 0.54
N ILE A 220 9.54 15.07 -0.19
CA ILE A 220 9.24 14.35 -1.42
C ILE A 220 10.26 14.71 -2.51
N ALA A 221 10.55 16.00 -2.71
CA ALA A 221 11.55 16.43 -3.67
C ALA A 221 12.96 15.91 -3.33
N TYR A 222 13.30 15.83 -2.04
CA TYR A 222 14.57 15.28 -1.59
C TYR A 222 14.71 13.78 -1.89
N ALA A 223 13.67 12.99 -1.59
CA ALA A 223 13.66 11.56 -1.92
C ALA A 223 13.80 11.34 -3.44
N GLU A 224 13.11 12.14 -4.25
CA GLU A 224 13.23 12.08 -5.71
C GLU A 224 14.67 12.37 -6.17
N ARG A 225 15.34 13.38 -5.62
CA ARG A 225 16.74 13.67 -5.95
C ARG A 225 17.68 12.50 -5.62
N ILE A 226 17.46 11.84 -4.48
CA ILE A 226 18.26 10.65 -4.11
C ILE A 226 18.01 9.53 -5.11
N THR A 227 16.74 9.20 -5.40
CA THR A 227 16.42 8.11 -6.33
C THR A 227 16.96 8.39 -7.73
N ARG A 228 16.85 9.63 -8.22
CA ARG A 228 17.42 10.03 -9.50
C ARG A 228 18.93 9.85 -9.55
N SER A 229 19.64 10.26 -8.49
CA SER A 229 21.08 10.04 -8.36
C SER A 229 21.44 8.56 -8.36
N THR A 230 20.66 7.72 -7.67
CA THR A 230 20.87 6.25 -7.68
C THR A 230 20.65 5.66 -9.07
N ILE A 231 19.65 6.12 -9.83
CA ILE A 231 19.41 5.63 -11.19
C ILE A 231 20.55 6.04 -12.14
N GLU A 232 21.13 7.23 -11.99
CA GLU A 232 22.26 7.71 -12.83
C GLU A 232 23.55 6.87 -12.67
N GLU A 233 23.67 6.09 -11.60
CA GLU A 233 24.77 5.14 -11.41
C GLU A 233 24.62 3.89 -12.29
N ILE A 234 23.40 3.61 -12.78
CA ILE A 234 23.11 2.50 -13.68
C ILE A 234 23.43 2.96 -15.11
N PRO A 235 24.23 2.21 -15.90
CA PRO A 235 24.50 2.60 -17.27
C PRO A 235 23.23 2.70 -18.11
N ASP A 236 23.10 3.78 -18.89
CA ASP A 236 22.03 3.94 -19.88
C ASP A 236 21.97 2.74 -20.82
N GLY A 237 20.78 2.18 -21.00
CA GLY A 237 20.63 0.95 -21.76
C GLY A 237 19.25 0.33 -21.69
N ILE A 238 19.12 -0.80 -22.38
CA ILE A 238 17.94 -1.65 -22.36
C ILE A 238 18.39 -3.02 -21.84
N TYR A 239 17.82 -3.43 -20.72
CA TYR A 239 18.08 -4.69 -20.04
C TYR A 239 16.83 -5.54 -20.14
N ARG A 240 16.96 -6.82 -20.53
CA ARG A 240 15.82 -7.72 -20.66
C ARG A 240 16.12 -9.04 -19.99
N PHE A 241 15.18 -9.52 -19.21
CA PHE A 241 15.26 -10.81 -18.56
C PHE A 241 13.87 -11.46 -18.49
N THR A 242 13.86 -12.79 -18.51
CA THR A 242 12.66 -13.62 -18.43
C THR A 242 12.95 -14.74 -17.44
N ASP A 243 12.03 -14.93 -16.53
CA ASP A 243 11.99 -16.09 -15.63
C ASP A 243 10.58 -16.68 -15.58
N TYR A 244 10.40 -17.78 -14.85
CA TYR A 244 9.20 -18.60 -14.92
C TYR A 244 8.69 -18.94 -13.52
N LEU A 245 7.38 -18.99 -13.37
CA LEU A 245 6.76 -19.83 -12.36
C LEU A 245 6.66 -21.25 -12.92
N ASP A 246 6.77 -22.25 -12.05
CA ASP A 246 6.73 -23.67 -12.45
C ASP A 246 5.42 -24.02 -13.15
N ASP A 247 4.28 -23.57 -12.59
CA ASP A 247 2.94 -23.71 -13.17
C ASP A 247 1.91 -22.75 -12.50
N ASP A 248 0.63 -22.90 -12.86
CA ASP A 248 -0.50 -22.17 -12.25
C ASP A 248 -1.36 -23.02 -11.27
N GLY A 249 -0.95 -24.26 -10.98
CA GLY A 249 -1.70 -25.19 -10.15
C GLY A 249 -2.92 -25.83 -10.83
N THR A 250 -3.17 -25.56 -12.11
CA THR A 250 -4.27 -26.17 -12.89
C THR A 250 -3.79 -27.06 -14.04
N ASN A 251 -2.55 -26.87 -14.48
CA ASN A 251 -1.83 -27.66 -15.48
C ASN A 251 -0.32 -27.55 -15.20
N ASP A 252 0.54 -28.24 -15.96
CA ASP A 252 2.00 -28.27 -15.75
C ASP A 252 2.75 -27.29 -16.68
N GLU A 253 2.07 -26.30 -17.30
CA GLU A 253 2.73 -25.34 -18.19
C GLU A 253 3.37 -24.19 -17.39
N PRO A 254 4.67 -23.90 -17.61
CA PRO A 254 5.34 -22.81 -16.90
C PRO A 254 4.79 -21.45 -17.33
N VAL A 255 4.78 -20.51 -16.38
CA VAL A 255 4.23 -19.17 -16.58
C VAL A 255 5.35 -18.13 -16.66
N PRO A 256 5.81 -17.76 -17.88
CA PRO A 256 6.85 -16.74 -18.04
C PRO A 256 6.44 -15.35 -17.54
N ILE A 257 7.37 -14.71 -16.85
CA ILE A 257 7.35 -13.31 -16.44
C ILE A 257 8.55 -12.66 -17.10
N THR A 258 8.30 -11.65 -17.92
CA THR A 258 9.34 -10.96 -18.70
C THR A 258 9.33 -9.50 -18.39
N VAL A 259 10.51 -8.93 -18.13
CA VAL A 259 10.69 -7.50 -17.93
C VAL A 259 11.73 -6.95 -18.92
N THR A 260 11.47 -5.75 -19.41
CA THR A 260 12.43 -4.92 -20.13
C THR A 260 12.59 -3.62 -19.38
N ILE A 261 13.79 -3.40 -18.85
CA ILE A 261 14.15 -2.19 -18.12
C ILE A 261 14.90 -1.26 -19.06
N THR A 262 14.40 -0.04 -19.24
CA THR A 262 15.09 1.01 -19.98
C THR A 262 15.57 2.08 -19.00
N VAL A 263 16.89 2.27 -18.93
CA VAL A 263 17.53 3.33 -18.15
C VAL A 263 17.90 4.46 -19.10
N ARG A 264 17.49 5.70 -18.79
CA ARG A 264 17.87 6.91 -19.51
C ARG A 264 18.11 8.06 -18.55
N GLY A 265 19.37 8.44 -18.37
CA GLY A 265 19.79 9.42 -17.38
C GLY A 265 19.28 9.02 -15.99
N SER A 266 18.42 9.85 -15.41
CA SER A 266 17.82 9.63 -14.08
C SER A 266 16.41 9.06 -14.10
N THR A 267 16.02 8.35 -15.17
CA THR A 267 14.68 7.75 -15.30
C THR A 267 14.76 6.26 -15.60
N LEU A 268 13.82 5.51 -15.03
CA LEU A 268 13.71 4.06 -15.14
C LEU A 268 12.33 3.70 -15.68
N LEU A 269 12.29 3.02 -16.83
CA LEU A 269 11.06 2.40 -17.35
C LEU A 269 11.15 0.89 -17.14
N VAL A 270 10.20 0.34 -16.38
CA VAL A 270 10.04 -1.10 -16.13
C VAL A 270 8.84 -1.59 -16.92
N ASP A 271 9.09 -2.31 -18.02
CA ASP A 271 8.04 -2.78 -18.93
C ASP A 271 7.89 -4.31 -18.88
N PHE A 272 6.75 -4.78 -18.38
CA PHE A 272 6.41 -6.20 -18.30
C PHE A 272 5.76 -6.77 -19.57
N THR A 273 5.77 -6.02 -20.67
CA THR A 273 5.32 -6.50 -21.99
C THR A 273 6.10 -7.73 -22.42
N GLY A 274 5.36 -8.81 -22.71
CA GLY A 274 5.90 -10.13 -23.02
C GLY A 274 5.77 -11.15 -21.89
N SER A 275 5.29 -10.73 -20.71
CA SER A 275 4.81 -11.67 -19.67
C SER A 275 3.58 -12.45 -20.16
N SER A 276 3.35 -13.61 -19.57
CA SER A 276 2.24 -14.50 -19.93
C SER A 276 0.88 -13.79 -19.86
N PRO A 277 -0.09 -14.18 -20.70
CA PRO A 277 -1.50 -13.88 -20.45
C PRO A 277 -1.90 -14.32 -19.04
N GLN A 278 -2.94 -13.70 -18.47
CA GLN A 278 -3.48 -14.16 -17.20
C GLN A 278 -3.86 -15.64 -17.29
N VAL A 279 -3.55 -16.40 -16.25
CA VAL A 279 -3.69 -17.86 -16.19
C VAL A 279 -4.93 -18.26 -15.40
N ARG A 280 -5.28 -19.56 -15.42
CA ARG A 280 -6.51 -20.06 -14.79
C ARG A 280 -6.35 -20.14 -13.27
N GLY A 281 -5.18 -20.53 -12.79
CA GLY A 281 -4.84 -20.53 -11.38
C GLY A 281 -4.78 -19.14 -10.75
N ASN A 282 -4.51 -19.08 -9.44
CA ASN A 282 -4.48 -17.82 -8.71
C ASN A 282 -3.09 -17.22 -8.48
N VAL A 283 -2.13 -17.60 -9.32
CA VAL A 283 -0.80 -16.96 -9.41
C VAL A 283 -0.83 -15.67 -10.26
N ASN A 284 -2.02 -15.15 -10.58
CA ASN A 284 -2.13 -13.85 -11.22
C ASN A 284 -1.93 -12.72 -10.21
N THR A 285 -1.44 -11.57 -10.64
CA THR A 285 -1.36 -10.35 -9.83
C THR A 285 -2.15 -9.22 -10.46
N VAL A 286 -2.34 -8.16 -9.67
CA VAL A 286 -2.79 -6.86 -10.15
C VAL A 286 -1.59 -5.93 -10.36
N ALA A 287 -1.75 -4.87 -11.16
CA ALA A 287 -0.67 -3.93 -11.47
C ALA A 287 0.03 -3.35 -10.24
N SER A 288 -0.68 -3.21 -9.12
CA SER A 288 -0.14 -2.70 -7.87
C SER A 288 1.00 -3.57 -7.30
N VAL A 289 0.95 -4.89 -7.53
CA VAL A 289 2.01 -5.83 -7.13
C VAL A 289 3.26 -5.63 -8.00
N ALA A 290 3.10 -5.50 -9.32
CA ALA A 290 4.20 -5.23 -10.25
C ALA A 290 4.90 -3.89 -9.95
N LYS A 291 4.11 -2.84 -9.67
CA LYS A 291 4.64 -1.55 -9.19
C LYS A 291 5.43 -1.72 -7.89
N SER A 292 4.88 -2.45 -6.92
CA SER A 292 5.52 -2.63 -5.60
C SER A 292 6.86 -3.34 -5.70
N ALA A 293 6.95 -4.41 -6.49
CA ALA A 293 8.20 -5.12 -6.74
C ALA A 293 9.23 -4.22 -7.44
N SER A 294 8.80 -3.42 -8.43
CA SER A 294 9.66 -2.45 -9.13
C SER A 294 10.21 -1.39 -8.18
N TYR A 295 9.37 -0.84 -7.30
CA TYR A 295 9.78 0.15 -6.31
C TYR A 295 10.67 -0.46 -5.22
N TYR A 296 10.44 -1.71 -4.85
CA TYR A 296 11.30 -2.46 -3.95
C TYR A 296 12.71 -2.64 -4.51
N ALA A 297 12.83 -3.07 -5.77
CA ALA A 297 14.13 -3.23 -6.44
C ALA A 297 14.91 -1.91 -6.45
N VAL A 298 14.26 -0.80 -6.81
CA VAL A 298 14.88 0.54 -6.77
C VAL A 298 15.29 0.93 -5.35
N ARG A 299 14.44 0.66 -4.34
CA ARG A 299 14.75 0.95 -2.95
C ARG A 299 15.99 0.20 -2.44
N CYS A 300 16.19 -1.04 -2.89
CA CYS A 300 17.35 -1.84 -2.52
C CYS A 300 18.67 -1.27 -3.05
N LEU A 301 18.63 -0.44 -4.10
CA LEU A 301 19.80 0.26 -4.64
C LEU A 301 20.08 1.60 -3.93
N MET A 302 19.10 2.14 -3.21
CA MET A 302 19.21 3.43 -2.55
C MET A 302 19.92 3.32 -1.19
N PRO A 303 20.55 4.40 -0.69
CA PRO A 303 21.12 4.45 0.65
C PRO A 303 20.13 4.01 1.75
N ASP A 304 20.63 3.38 2.80
CA ASP A 304 19.80 2.86 3.91
C ASP A 304 18.94 3.94 4.57
N ASP A 305 19.47 5.17 4.66
CA ASP A 305 18.81 6.31 5.26
C ASP A 305 17.96 7.12 4.26
N ALA A 306 17.81 6.68 3.01
CA ALA A 306 16.97 7.37 2.05
C ALA A 306 15.48 7.36 2.50
N PRO A 307 14.79 8.51 2.48
CA PRO A 307 13.36 8.55 2.79
C PRO A 307 12.56 7.68 1.82
N MET A 308 11.60 6.92 2.36
CA MET A 308 10.63 6.16 1.58
C MET A 308 9.33 6.94 1.48
N ASN A 309 9.13 7.62 0.36
CA ASN A 309 7.93 8.44 0.14
C ASN A 309 7.61 8.54 -1.37
N HIS A 310 6.63 9.35 -1.74
CA HIS A 310 6.19 9.48 -3.13
C HIS A 310 7.32 9.85 -4.12
N GLY A 311 8.33 10.61 -3.66
CA GLY A 311 9.48 11.01 -4.49
C GLY A 311 10.33 9.82 -4.92
N THR A 312 10.36 8.76 -4.13
CA THR A 312 11.05 7.51 -4.45
C THR A 312 10.50 6.84 -5.72
N PHE A 313 9.22 7.07 -6.03
CA PHE A 313 8.54 6.44 -7.15
C PHE A 313 8.51 7.33 -8.40
N ALA A 314 8.66 8.65 -8.23
CA ALA A 314 8.52 9.64 -9.29
C ALA A 314 9.39 9.39 -10.56
N PRO A 315 10.66 8.93 -10.47
CA PRO A 315 11.46 8.65 -11.66
C PRO A 315 11.23 7.26 -12.27
N VAL A 316 10.33 6.44 -11.70
CA VAL A 316 10.09 5.05 -12.10
C VAL A 316 8.72 4.94 -12.76
N THR A 317 8.71 4.55 -14.04
CA THR A 317 7.47 4.23 -14.76
C THR A 317 7.33 2.72 -14.88
N VAL A 318 6.16 2.18 -14.51
CA VAL A 318 5.86 0.74 -14.62
C VAL A 318 4.76 0.51 -15.65
N ILE A 319 5.04 -0.33 -16.64
CA ILE A 319 4.06 -0.81 -17.63
C ILE A 319 3.75 -2.27 -17.31
N ALA A 320 2.50 -2.52 -16.90
CA ALA A 320 1.97 -3.87 -16.69
C ALA A 320 0.72 -4.04 -17.57
N PRO A 321 0.81 -4.69 -18.74
CA PRO A 321 -0.31 -4.78 -19.68
C PRO A 321 -1.52 -5.51 -19.08
N GLN A 322 -2.72 -4.92 -19.18
CA GLN A 322 -3.92 -5.50 -18.59
C GLN A 322 -4.35 -6.79 -19.31
N GLY A 323 -4.64 -7.85 -18.56
CA GLY A 323 -4.93 -9.19 -19.08
C GLY A 323 -3.72 -10.12 -19.09
N THR A 324 -2.62 -9.72 -18.44
CA THR A 324 -1.43 -10.56 -18.24
C THR A 324 -1.37 -11.08 -16.81
N VAL A 325 -0.50 -12.06 -16.55
CA VAL A 325 -0.26 -12.60 -15.20
C VAL A 325 0.19 -11.53 -14.20
N VAL A 326 0.77 -10.41 -14.66
CA VAL A 326 1.22 -9.31 -13.79
C VAL A 326 0.19 -8.18 -13.62
N ASN A 327 -0.93 -8.24 -14.36
CA ASN A 327 -2.04 -7.28 -14.28
C ASN A 327 -3.33 -7.91 -14.83
N ALA A 328 -3.87 -8.86 -14.09
CA ALA A 328 -5.04 -9.62 -14.51
C ALA A 328 -6.34 -8.81 -14.45
N ARG A 329 -7.37 -9.33 -15.14
CA ARG A 329 -8.73 -8.80 -15.10
C ARG A 329 -9.63 -9.69 -14.25
N PRO A 330 -10.68 -9.13 -13.62
CA PRO A 330 -11.74 -9.94 -13.06
C PRO A 330 -12.29 -10.94 -14.10
N PRO A 331 -12.67 -12.16 -13.68
CA PRO A 331 -12.76 -12.64 -12.31
C PRO A 331 -11.52 -13.44 -11.82
N ALA A 332 -10.33 -13.28 -12.43
CA ALA A 332 -9.16 -14.11 -12.09
C ALA A 332 -8.84 -14.12 -10.58
N GLY A 333 -8.48 -15.30 -10.05
CA GLY A 333 -7.91 -15.40 -8.70
C GLY A 333 -6.52 -14.77 -8.65
N VAL A 334 -6.18 -14.12 -7.52
CA VAL A 334 -4.91 -13.41 -7.35
C VAL A 334 -4.21 -13.69 -6.01
N ALA A 335 -4.75 -14.57 -5.18
CA ALA A 335 -4.25 -14.77 -3.82
C ALA A 335 -2.78 -15.23 -3.79
N GLN A 336 -2.40 -16.22 -4.61
CA GLN A 336 -1.01 -16.67 -4.67
C GLN A 336 -0.10 -15.72 -5.45
N GLY A 337 -0.65 -14.91 -6.35
CA GLY A 337 0.15 -13.91 -7.04
C GLY A 337 0.82 -12.90 -6.10
N ASN A 338 0.20 -12.61 -4.95
CA ASN A 338 0.78 -11.73 -3.95
C ASN A 338 2.04 -12.31 -3.27
N VAL A 339 2.20 -13.64 -3.24
CA VAL A 339 3.33 -14.31 -2.54
C VAL A 339 4.32 -15.00 -3.48
N GLU A 340 3.85 -15.73 -4.50
CA GLU A 340 4.71 -16.49 -5.41
C GLU A 340 5.14 -15.63 -6.60
N THR A 341 4.17 -15.05 -7.31
CA THR A 341 4.42 -14.25 -8.50
C THR A 341 5.14 -12.95 -8.16
N SER A 342 4.84 -12.32 -7.01
CA SER A 342 5.54 -11.13 -6.56
C SER A 342 7.03 -11.38 -6.31
N GLN A 343 7.41 -12.57 -5.82
CA GLN A 343 8.80 -12.99 -5.71
C GLN A 343 9.43 -13.10 -7.09
N ARG A 344 8.85 -13.87 -8.01
CA ARG A 344 9.40 -13.97 -9.37
C ARG A 344 9.46 -12.64 -10.11
N ILE A 345 8.50 -11.73 -9.92
CA ILE A 345 8.60 -10.36 -10.45
C ILE A 345 9.83 -9.66 -9.87
N THR A 346 10.12 -9.83 -8.59
CA THR A 346 11.31 -9.26 -7.95
C THR A 346 12.59 -9.87 -8.50
N ASP A 347 12.62 -11.18 -8.73
CA ASP A 347 13.81 -11.88 -9.22
C ASP A 347 14.19 -11.51 -10.67
N VAL A 348 13.22 -11.07 -11.48
CA VAL A 348 13.51 -10.63 -12.86
C VAL A 348 14.00 -9.19 -12.97
N LEU A 349 13.90 -8.39 -11.91
CA LEU A 349 14.24 -6.96 -11.86
C LEU A 349 15.72 -6.72 -11.53
#